data_AF-A0A3E1B7Z0-F1
#
_entry.id   AF-A0A3E1B7Z0-F1
#
_cell.length_a   1.000
_cell.length_b   1.000
_cell.length_c   1.000
_cell.angle_alpha   90.00
_cell.angle_beta   90.00
_cell.angle_gamma   90.00
#
_symmetry.space_group_name_H-M   'P 1'
#
loop_
_entity.id
_entity.type
_entity.pdbx_description
1 polymer ?
#
loop_
_entity_poly.entity_id
_entity_poly.type
_entity_poly.pdbx_seq_one_letter_code
_entity_poly.pdbx_strand_id
1 'polypeptide(L)' 'MSSNASPTFATQETKGFIMLRGAMVMISFRESLFDASNRAGVTPNEFCLQAAAEKLKASGHHFSGLFTPGDTNPTREA' A
#
# COMPACT_ATOMS: atom_id res chain seq x y z
N MET A 1 -38.91 3.04 25.64
CA MET A 1 -38.05 2.24 24.75
C MET A 1 -36.88 3.13 24.36
N SER A 2 -35.79 3.09 25.13
CA SER A 2 -34.61 3.91 24.87
C SER A 2 -33.60 3.06 24.09
N SER A 3 -33.46 3.34 22.81
CA SER A 3 -32.50 2.69 21.92
C SER A 3 -31.10 3.22 22.23
N ASN A 4 -30.32 2.44 22.98
CA ASN A 4 -28.87 2.60 23.08
C ASN A 4 -28.24 2.14 21.76
N ALA A 5 -28.12 3.06 20.79
CA ALA A 5 -27.20 2.87 19.69
C ALA A 5 -25.79 3.21 20.20
N SER A 6 -25.04 2.18 20.61
CA SER A 6 -23.61 2.31 20.86
C SER A 6 -22.92 2.80 19.59
N PRO A 7 -22.04 3.81 19.64
CA PRO A 7 -21.24 4.17 18.48
C PRO A 7 -20.32 3.00 18.15
N THR A 8 -20.54 2.36 17.01
CA THR A 8 -19.57 1.43 16.42
C THR A 8 -18.36 2.26 16.03
N PHE A 9 -17.35 2.30 16.89
CA PHE A 9 -16.05 2.86 16.52
C PHE A 9 -15.49 1.97 15.42
N ALA A 10 -15.62 2.40 14.16
CA ALA A 10 -14.84 1.83 13.07
C ALA A 10 -13.37 1.91 13.51
N THR A 11 -12.74 0.76 13.73
CA THR A 11 -11.34 0.68 14.14
C THR A 11 -10.52 1.47 13.13
N GLN A 12 -10.03 2.66 13.53
CA GLN A 12 -9.16 3.45 12.67
C GLN A 12 -7.90 2.63 12.41
N GLU A 13 -7.62 2.34 11.15
CA GLU A 13 -6.41 1.63 10.76
C GLU A 13 -5.18 2.46 11.16
N THR A 14 -4.20 1.81 11.80
CA THR A 14 -2.99 2.47 12.29
C THR A 14 -1.83 2.18 11.35
N LYS A 15 -0.99 3.19 11.09
CA LYS A 15 0.21 3.03 10.25
C LYS A 15 1.28 2.21 10.99
N GLY A 16 1.97 1.35 10.24
CA GLY A 16 3.12 0.58 10.74
C GLY A 16 4.35 0.76 9.85
N PHE A 17 5.55 0.75 10.45
CA PHE A 17 6.80 0.74 9.70
C PHE A 17 7.11 -0.67 9.19
N ILE A 18 7.54 -0.77 7.93
CA ILE A 18 8.21 -1.98 7.44
C ILE A 18 9.71 -1.75 7.41
N MET A 19 10.48 -2.63 8.02
CA MET A 19 11.93 -2.69 7.81
C MET A 19 12.24 -3.97 7.06
N LEU A 20 12.48 -3.86 5.75
CA LEU A 20 12.93 -4.97 4.91
C LEU A 20 14.41 -5.27 5.24
N ARG A 21 14.65 -5.92 6.38
CA ARG A 21 16.00 -6.39 6.74
C ARG A 21 16.45 -7.45 5.73
N GLY A 22 17.63 -7.26 5.14
CA GLY A 22 18.29 -8.27 4.31
C GLY A 22 18.01 -8.22 2.80
N ALA A 23 17.49 -7.11 2.27
CA ALA A 23 17.31 -6.95 0.82
C ALA A 23 18.66 -6.81 0.09
N MET A 24 19.26 -7.93 -0.32
CA MET A 24 20.33 -7.97 -1.33
C MET A 24 19.72 -8.40 -2.66
N VAL A 25 19.77 -7.50 -3.64
CA VAL A 25 19.21 -7.70 -4.98
C VAL A 25 20.32 -7.62 -6.02
N MET A 26 20.05 -8.18 -7.21
CA MET A 26 20.95 -8.02 -8.35
C MET A 26 21.07 -6.53 -8.73
N ILE A 27 22.27 -6.11 -9.13
CA ILE A 27 22.53 -4.69 -9.47
C ILE A 27 21.63 -4.22 -10.62
N SER A 28 21.44 -5.06 -11.65
CA SER A 28 20.55 -4.73 -12.78
C SER A 28 19.10 -4.51 -12.35
N PHE A 29 18.62 -5.26 -11.35
CA PHE A 29 17.30 -5.02 -10.77
C PHE A 29 17.26 -3.70 -10.01
N ARG A 30 18.29 -3.38 -9.21
CA ARG A 30 18.37 -2.10 -8.49
C ARG A 30 18.34 -0.91 -9.45
N GLU A 31 19.08 -0.97 -10.54
CA GLU A 31 19.11 0.09 -11.56
C GLU A 31 17.74 0.25 -12.23
N SER A 32 17.13 -0.87 -12.64
CA SER A 32 15.80 -0.87 -13.24
C SER A 32 14.73 -0.34 -12.29
N LEU A 33 14.81 -0.71 -11.01
CA LEU A 33 13.92 -0.21 -9.96
C LEU A 33 14.06 1.30 -9.80
N PHE A 34 15.29 1.82 -9.74
CA PHE A 34 15.52 3.25 -9.58
C PHE A 34 15.07 4.05 -10.80
N ASP A 35 15.32 3.56 -12.02
CA ASP A 35 14.82 4.18 -13.24
C ASP A 35 13.28 4.19 -13.26
N ALA A 36 12.65 3.06 -12.96
CA ALA A 36 11.19 2.95 -12.91
C ALA A 36 10.57 3.87 -11.85
N SER A 37 11.14 3.91 -10.64
CA SER A 37 10.66 4.79 -9.57
C SER A 37 10.82 6.27 -9.93
N ASN A 38 11.95 6.64 -10.54
CA ASN A 38 12.20 8.00 -11.01
C ASN A 38 11.20 8.43 -12.09
N ARG A 39 10.91 7.56 -13.07
CA ARG A 39 9.91 7.84 -14.12
C ARG A 39 8.50 7.97 -13.56
N ALA A 40 8.18 7.20 -12.52
CA ALA A 40 6.91 7.28 -11.83
C ALA A 40 6.83 8.48 -10.85
N GLY A 41 7.93 9.20 -10.61
CA GLY A 41 7.97 10.33 -9.70
C GLY A 41 7.81 9.95 -8.22
N VAL A 42 8.14 8.71 -7.84
CA VAL A 42 8.00 8.17 -6.48
C VAL A 42 9.33 7.63 -5.98
N THR A 43 9.44 7.46 -4.66
CA THR A 43 10.62 6.82 -4.07
C THR A 43 10.68 5.32 -4.41
N PRO A 44 11.86 4.68 -4.45
CA PRO A 44 11.96 3.23 -4.67
C PRO A 44 11.17 2.40 -3.66
N ASN A 45 11.07 2.89 -2.42
CA ASN A 45 10.26 2.24 -1.38
C ASN A 45 8.77 2.29 -1.72
N GLU A 46 8.27 3.45 -2.15
CA GLU A 46 6.87 3.59 -2.56
C GLU A 46 6.55 2.72 -3.77
N PHE A 47 7.45 2.70 -4.75
CA PHE A 47 7.32 1.85 -5.92
C PHE A 47 7.21 0.35 -5.55
N CYS A 48 8.11 -0.14 -4.69
CA CYS A 48 8.08 -1.52 -4.21
C CYS A 48 6.79 -1.84 -3.45
N LEU A 49 6.35 -0.93 -2.57
CA LEU A 49 5.13 -1.08 -1.79
C LEU A 49 3.89 -1.12 -2.69
N GLN A 50 3.85 -0.30 -3.74
CA GLN A 50 2.76 -0.27 -4.70
C GLN A 50 2.69 -1.56 -5.52
N ALA A 51 3.82 -2.02 -6.05
CA ALA A 51 3.89 -3.31 -6.74
C ALA A 51 3.48 -4.49 -5.83
N ALA A 52 3.89 -4.46 -4.55
CA ALA A 52 3.47 -5.46 -3.57
C ALA A 52 1.97 -5.40 -3.29
N ALA A 53 1.40 -4.20 -3.14
CA ALA A 53 -0.03 -4.00 -2.93
C ALA A 53 -0.87 -4.52 -4.10
N GLU A 54 -0.45 -4.24 -5.34
CA GLU A 54 -1.09 -4.76 -6.55
C GLU A 54 -1.09 -6.30 -6.57
N LYS A 55 0.06 -6.92 -6.26
CA LYS A 55 0.18 -8.38 -6.19
C LYS A 55 -0.69 -8.99 -5.09
N LEU A 56 -0.75 -8.36 -3.92
CA LEU A 56 -1.59 -8.81 -2.80
C LEU A 56 -3.08 -8.72 -3.17
N LYS A 57 -3.51 -7.64 -3.82
CA LYS A 57 -4.89 -7.51 -4.32
C LYS A 57 -5.24 -8.56 -5.36
N ALA A 58 -4.36 -8.79 -6.33
CA ALA A 58 -4.53 -9.85 -7.32
C ALA A 58 -4.63 -11.24 -6.68
N SER A 59 -4.04 -11.41 -5.49
CA SER A 59 -4.09 -12.65 -4.70
C SER A 59 -5.29 -12.71 -3.73
N GLY A 60 -6.19 -11.74 -3.76
CA GLY A 60 -7.42 -11.71 -2.94
C GLY A 60 -7.27 -11.12 -1.53
N HIS A 61 -6.14 -10.49 -1.22
CA HIS A 61 -5.99 -9.80 0.06
C HIS A 61 -6.73 -8.45 0.06
N HIS A 62 -7.44 -8.18 1.15
CA HIS A 62 -8.16 -6.91 1.37
C HIS A 62 -7.46 -6.08 2.45
N PHE A 63 -7.25 -4.80 2.16
CA PHE A 63 -6.66 -3.84 3.09
C PHE A 63 -7.21 -2.42 2.84
N SER A 64 -7.12 -1.60 3.87
CA SER A 64 -7.41 -0.16 3.94
C SER A 64 -7.16 0.67 2.69
N GLY A 65 -5.94 0.50 2.22
CA GLY A 65 -5.19 1.42 1.39
C GLY A 65 -3.71 1.15 1.64
N LEU A 66 -2.84 1.76 0.84
CA LEU A 66 -1.40 1.51 0.94
C LEU A 66 -0.68 2.56 1.81
N PHE A 67 -0.84 3.84 1.47
CA PHE A 67 -0.29 4.97 2.24
C PHE A 67 -1.39 5.77 2.92
N THR A 68 -2.54 5.86 2.25
CA THR A 68 -3.79 6.45 2.71
C THR A 68 -4.97 5.52 2.40
N PRO A 69 -6.05 5.57 3.19
CA PRO A 69 -7.26 4.80 2.91
C PRO A 69 -7.78 5.10 1.49
N GLY A 70 -8.07 4.05 0.73
CA GLY A 70 -8.61 4.17 -0.63
C GLY A 70 -7.59 4.29 -1.77
N ASP A 71 -6.29 4.45 -1.51
CA ASP A 71 -5.24 4.61 -2.55
C ASP A 71 -5.25 3.53 -3.64
N THR A 72 -5.70 2.33 -3.28
CA THR A 72 -5.64 1.16 -4.15
C THR A 72 -7.00 0.79 -4.72
N ASN A 73 -8.05 1.55 -4.43
CA ASN A 73 -9.40 1.25 -4.93
C ASN A 73 -9.46 1.59 -6.43
N PRO A 74 -9.74 0.63 -7.33
CA PRO A 74 -9.75 0.88 -8.78
C PRO A 74 -10.86 1.84 -9.23
N THR A 75 -11.81 2.18 -8.34
CA THR A 75 -12.92 3.07 -8.63
C THR A 75 -12.52 4.54 -8.49
N ARG A 76 -11.90 5.10 -9.53
CA ARG A 76 -12.08 6.53 -9.85
C ARG A 76 -13.22 6.62 -10.86
N GLU A 77 -14.44 6.79 -10.36
CA GLU A 77 -15.53 7.29 -11.21
C GLU A 77 -15.21 8.75 -11.56
N ALA A 78 -15.24 9.03 -12.86
CA ALA A 78 -15.17 10.36 -13.45
C ALA A 78 -16.59 10.94 -13.59
#